data_AF-A0A3S3T3G6-F1
#
_entry.id   AF-A0A3S3T3G6-F1
#
_cell.length_a   1.000
_cell.length_b   1.000
_cell.length_c   1.000
_cell.angle_alpha   90.00
_cell.angle_beta   90.00
_cell.angle_gamma   90.00
#
_symmetry.space_group_name_H-M   'P 1'
#
loop_
_entity.id
_entity.type
_entity.pdbx_description
1 polymer ?
#
loop_
_entity_poly.entity_id
_entity_poly.type
_entity_poly.pdbx_seq_one_letter_code
_entity_poly.pdbx_strand_id
1 'polypeptide(L)'
;MVLAGKPVDEQIAALRGVLSDNDIVIDAGNANFRDTMRRFSELSGSGLTFIGMGVSGGEEGARHGPSIMVGGTEDSWKRVEKVLTAISAKFKDEPCAAWLGTDGAGHFVKTIHNGIEYADMQMIAEIYGILRDGLGLGPKEIGAVFADWNKGRLNSYLIEITAKVLAADDPKTGKPVVDIILDRAGQKGTG
;
A
#
# COMPACT_ATOMS: atom_id res chain seq x y z
N MET A 1 1.63 -12.75 6.70
CA MET A 1 0.40 -11.91 6.75
C MET A 1 -0.73 -12.71 6.15
N VAL A 2 -1.94 -12.64 6.71
CA VAL A 2 -3.12 -13.39 6.24
C VAL A 2 -4.09 -12.47 5.48
N LEU A 3 -5.06 -13.06 4.78
CA LEU A 3 -6.11 -12.30 4.09
C LEU A 3 -6.99 -11.53 5.10
N ALA A 4 -7.43 -10.33 4.70
CA ALA A 4 -8.29 -9.48 5.52
C ALA A 4 -9.65 -10.14 5.83
N GLY A 5 -10.30 -9.68 6.90
CA GLY A 5 -11.59 -10.19 7.36
C GLY A 5 -11.45 -11.40 8.30
N LYS A 6 -12.35 -12.39 8.13
CA LYS A 6 -12.48 -13.58 9.00
C LYS A 6 -11.16 -14.29 9.31
N PRO A 7 -10.22 -14.49 8.35
CA PRO A 7 -8.96 -15.16 8.66
C PRO A 7 -8.13 -14.45 9.73
N VAL A 8 -8.15 -13.10 9.78
CA VAL A 8 -7.46 -12.35 10.84
C VAL A 8 -8.09 -12.63 12.20
N ASP A 9 -9.43 -12.65 12.29
CA ASP A 9 -10.13 -12.91 13.55
C ASP A 9 -9.87 -14.34 14.05
N GLU A 10 -9.83 -15.32 13.13
CA GLU A 10 -9.46 -16.71 13.44
C GLU A 10 -8.03 -16.82 13.98
N GLN A 11 -7.07 -16.09 13.40
CA GLN A 11 -5.70 -16.06 13.90
C GLN A 11 -5.60 -15.38 15.27
N ILE A 12 -6.30 -14.26 15.49
CA ILE A 12 -6.33 -13.60 16.79
C ILE A 12 -6.89 -14.56 17.86
N ALA A 13 -7.99 -15.27 17.55
CA ALA A 13 -8.58 -16.24 18.46
C ALA A 13 -7.62 -17.40 18.79
N ALA A 14 -6.92 -17.94 17.79
CA ALA A 14 -5.93 -19.00 18.00
C ALA A 14 -4.74 -18.51 18.86
N LEU A 15 -4.27 -17.29 18.63
CA LEU A 15 -3.15 -16.70 19.37
C LEU A 15 -3.49 -16.39 20.83
N ARG A 16 -4.74 -16.03 21.15
CA ARG A 16 -5.18 -15.75 22.54
C ARG A 16 -4.87 -16.90 23.51
N GLY A 17 -4.87 -18.16 23.04
CA GLY A 17 -4.60 -19.31 23.90
C GLY A 17 -3.12 -19.54 24.24
N VAL A 18 -2.20 -18.83 23.57
CA VAL A 18 -0.75 -19.04 23.70
C VAL A 18 0.03 -17.77 24.03
N LEU A 19 -0.61 -16.60 23.98
CA LEU A 19 -0.02 -15.31 24.34
C LEU A 19 -0.17 -15.02 25.84
N SER A 20 0.79 -14.28 26.38
CA SER A 20 0.83 -13.81 27.76
C SER A 20 0.41 -12.34 27.87
N ASP A 21 0.16 -11.88 29.09
CA ASP A 21 -0.13 -10.47 29.37
C ASP A 21 0.97 -9.56 28.80
N ASN A 22 0.53 -8.45 28.22
CA ASN A 22 1.33 -7.46 27.49
C ASN A 22 1.94 -7.94 26.16
N ASP A 23 1.69 -9.15 25.68
CA ASP A 23 2.11 -9.52 24.33
C ASP A 23 1.40 -8.67 23.26
N ILE A 24 2.08 -8.45 22.13
CA ILE A 24 1.58 -7.61 21.03
C ILE A 24 1.15 -8.48 19.86
N VAL A 25 -0.08 -8.28 19.40
CA VAL A 25 -0.55 -8.75 18.10
C VAL A 25 -0.56 -7.57 17.12
N ILE A 26 0.16 -7.71 16.01
CA ILE A 26 0.22 -6.70 14.94
C ILE A 26 -0.52 -7.23 13.71
N ASP A 27 -1.63 -6.58 13.35
CA ASP A 27 -2.29 -6.78 12.06
C ASP A 27 -1.69 -5.81 11.05
N ALA A 28 -0.94 -6.35 10.08
CA ALA A 28 -0.25 -5.60 9.04
C ALA A 28 -0.92 -5.74 7.66
N GLY A 29 -2.16 -6.25 7.63
CA GLY A 29 -2.93 -6.43 6.41
C GLY A 29 -3.56 -5.13 5.88
N ASN A 30 -4.27 -5.23 4.76
CA ASN A 30 -5.15 -4.16 4.30
C ASN A 30 -6.54 -4.32 4.96
N ALA A 31 -6.59 -4.25 6.29
CA ALA A 31 -7.84 -4.38 7.03
C ALA A 31 -8.68 -3.11 6.94
N ASN A 32 -10.00 -3.25 7.01
CA ASN A 32 -10.88 -2.11 7.24
C ASN A 32 -10.59 -1.54 8.64
N PHE A 33 -10.37 -0.24 8.74
CA PHE A 33 -10.06 0.41 10.01
C PHE A 33 -11.18 0.22 11.05
N ARG A 34 -12.44 0.03 10.62
CA ARG A 34 -13.56 -0.28 11.53
C ARG A 34 -13.44 -1.67 12.15
N ASP A 35 -12.94 -2.66 11.40
CA ASP A 35 -12.64 -3.99 11.96
C ASP A 35 -11.49 -3.90 12.97
N THR A 36 -10.52 -3.02 12.69
CA THR A 36 -9.42 -2.75 13.61
C THR A 36 -9.97 -2.16 14.92
N MET A 37 -10.80 -1.13 14.85
CA MET A 37 -11.46 -0.54 16.03
C MET A 37 -12.30 -1.56 16.80
N ARG A 38 -13.05 -2.43 16.10
CA ARG A 38 -13.78 -3.54 16.74
C ARG A 38 -12.82 -4.48 17.50
N ARG A 39 -11.72 -4.90 16.87
CA ARG A 39 -10.71 -5.76 17.50
C ARG A 39 -10.06 -5.13 18.72
N PHE A 40 -9.77 -3.82 18.67
CA PHE A 40 -9.32 -3.06 19.84
C PHE A 40 -10.32 -3.17 20.99
N SER A 41 -11.61 -2.97 20.70
CA SER A 41 -12.68 -3.10 21.72
C SER A 41 -12.79 -4.53 22.27
N GLU A 42 -12.69 -5.55 21.42
CA GLU A 42 -12.81 -6.97 21.81
C GLU A 42 -11.60 -7.53 22.55
N LEU A 43 -10.43 -6.90 22.41
CA LEU A 43 -9.20 -7.24 23.12
C LEU A 43 -9.04 -6.40 24.40
N SER A 44 -9.87 -5.38 24.61
CA SER A 44 -9.85 -4.59 25.83
C SER A 44 -10.06 -5.47 27.06
N GLY A 45 -9.23 -5.28 28.08
CA GLY A 45 -9.24 -6.07 29.32
C GLY A 45 -8.66 -7.49 29.21
N SER A 46 -8.22 -7.93 28.01
CA SER A 46 -7.60 -9.26 27.84
C SER A 46 -6.12 -9.32 28.24
N GLY A 47 -5.50 -8.19 28.59
CA GLY A 47 -4.06 -8.08 28.83
C GLY A 47 -3.22 -7.97 27.54
N LEU A 48 -3.79 -8.27 26.38
CA LEU A 48 -3.10 -8.19 25.09
C LEU A 48 -3.04 -6.77 24.54
N THR A 49 -1.92 -6.42 23.92
CA THR A 49 -1.75 -5.20 23.13
C THR A 49 -2.06 -5.50 21.66
N PHE A 50 -2.81 -4.61 21.00
CA PHE A 50 -3.10 -4.71 19.57
C PHE A 50 -2.56 -3.51 18.82
N ILE A 51 -2.05 -3.74 17.61
CA ILE A 51 -1.58 -2.71 16.68
C ILE A 51 -2.21 -2.99 15.31
N GLY A 52 -2.87 -1.99 14.75
CA GLY A 52 -3.32 -2.00 13.35
C GLY A 52 -2.38 -1.16 12.49
N MET A 53 -1.71 -1.79 11.53
CA MET A 53 -0.60 -1.19 10.82
C MET A 53 -0.75 -1.28 9.31
N GLY A 54 -0.84 -0.14 8.64
CA GLY A 54 -0.74 -0.07 7.19
C GLY A 54 0.68 -0.30 6.70
N VAL A 55 0.84 -1.10 5.64
CA VAL A 55 2.14 -1.33 4.96
C VAL A 55 1.98 -1.08 3.46
N SER A 56 2.81 -0.22 2.85
CA SER A 56 2.79 0.05 1.41
C SER A 56 4.19 -0.10 0.76
N GLY A 57 4.22 -0.46 -0.53
CA GLY A 57 5.46 -0.70 -1.29
C GLY A 57 5.48 -2.00 -2.12
N GLY A 58 4.43 -2.81 -2.05
CA GLY A 58 4.38 -4.10 -2.76
C GLY A 58 5.43 -5.11 -2.25
N GLU A 59 5.69 -6.15 -3.03
CA GLU A 59 6.64 -7.21 -2.66
C GLU A 59 8.08 -6.69 -2.55
N GLU A 60 8.50 -5.85 -3.50
CA GLU A 60 9.85 -5.26 -3.52
C GLU A 60 10.06 -4.29 -2.37
N GLY A 61 9.08 -3.40 -2.12
CA GLY A 61 9.10 -2.50 -0.97
C GLY A 61 9.11 -3.26 0.35
N ALA A 62 8.32 -4.33 0.49
CA ALA A 62 8.36 -5.16 1.70
C ALA A 62 9.75 -5.79 1.95
N ARG A 63 10.51 -6.11 0.89
CA ARG A 63 11.86 -6.68 1.01
C ARG A 63 12.94 -5.64 1.33
N HIS A 64 12.81 -4.44 0.80
CA HIS A 64 13.90 -3.43 0.79
C HIS A 64 13.61 -2.17 1.61
N GLY A 65 12.37 -1.97 2.05
CA GLY A 65 11.94 -0.81 2.82
C GLY A 65 10.53 -0.37 2.43
N PRO A 66 9.48 -0.73 3.19
CA PRO A 66 8.13 -0.25 2.92
C PRO A 66 7.86 1.07 3.65
N SER A 67 6.72 1.69 3.30
CA SER A 67 6.09 2.71 4.15
C SER A 67 5.22 2.02 5.21
N ILE A 68 5.33 2.45 6.47
CA ILE A 68 4.69 1.84 7.63
C ILE A 68 3.86 2.87 8.40
N MET A 69 2.58 2.58 8.60
CA MET A 69 1.57 3.49 9.13
C MET A 69 0.94 2.87 10.38
N VAL A 70 1.40 3.26 11.58
CA VAL A 70 1.04 2.56 12.83
C VAL A 70 -0.16 3.20 13.51
N GLY A 71 -1.17 2.39 13.82
CA GLY A 71 -2.29 2.71 14.72
C GLY A 71 -2.26 1.86 15.99
N GLY A 72 -2.57 2.47 17.12
CA GLY A 72 -2.54 1.84 18.43
C GLY A 72 -2.19 2.84 19.53
N THR A 73 -1.98 2.39 20.76
CA THR A 73 -1.54 3.32 21.82
C THR A 73 -0.11 3.78 21.56
N GLU A 74 0.24 4.99 22.00
CA GLU A 74 1.61 5.50 21.86
C GLU A 74 2.63 4.59 22.57
N ASP A 75 2.24 3.98 23.70
CA ASP A 75 3.07 3.02 24.42
C ASP A 75 3.30 1.73 23.62
N SER A 76 2.30 1.26 22.87
CA SER A 76 2.48 0.13 21.96
C SER A 76 3.47 0.44 20.84
N TRP A 77 3.44 1.67 20.31
CA TRP A 77 4.40 2.14 19.31
C TRP A 77 5.83 2.14 19.83
N LYS A 78 6.07 2.73 21.02
CA LYS A 78 7.42 2.81 21.64
C LYS A 78 8.09 1.43 21.77
N ARG A 79 7.30 0.37 21.94
CA ARG A 79 7.78 -1.02 22.04
C ARG A 79 8.23 -1.61 20.70
N VAL A 80 7.68 -1.15 19.58
CA VAL A 80 7.95 -1.70 18.23
C VAL A 80 8.72 -0.74 17.31
N GLU A 81 8.82 0.53 17.68
CA GLU A 81 9.42 1.62 16.91
C GLU A 81 10.80 1.27 16.34
N LYS A 82 11.69 0.73 17.17
CA LYS A 82 13.06 0.41 16.75
C LYS A 82 13.10 -0.58 15.58
N VAL A 83 12.24 -1.60 15.60
CA VAL A 83 12.15 -2.58 14.51
C VAL A 83 11.49 -1.95 13.29
N LEU A 84 10.36 -1.26 13.48
CA LEU A 84 9.58 -0.73 12.35
C LEU A 84 10.33 0.39 11.61
N THR A 85 11.04 1.25 12.32
CA THR A 85 11.89 2.27 11.72
C THR A 85 13.14 1.68 11.07
N ALA A 86 13.70 0.58 11.58
CA ALA A 86 14.88 -0.05 10.99
C ALA A 86 14.58 -0.74 9.65
N ILE A 87 13.37 -1.30 9.49
CA ILE A 87 12.98 -2.03 8.28
C ILE A 87 12.30 -1.15 7.23
N SER A 88 11.89 0.08 7.56
CA SER A 88 11.19 0.97 6.62
C SER A 88 12.11 1.61 5.58
N ALA A 89 11.53 2.10 4.49
CA ALA A 89 12.23 2.97 3.57
C ALA A 89 12.81 4.20 4.31
N LYS A 90 13.90 4.75 3.78
CA LYS A 90 14.51 5.99 4.28
C LYS A 90 14.47 7.07 3.22
N PHE A 91 14.02 8.27 3.58
CA PHE A 91 14.15 9.45 2.75
C PHE A 91 14.98 10.49 3.48
N LYS A 92 16.15 10.85 2.94
CA LYS A 92 17.11 11.76 3.60
C LYS A 92 17.39 11.34 5.05
N ASP A 93 17.69 10.06 5.25
CA ASP A 93 17.92 9.40 6.54
C ASP A 93 16.70 9.31 7.48
N GLU A 94 15.55 9.88 7.12
CA GLU A 94 14.32 9.78 7.91
C GLU A 94 13.54 8.50 7.58
N PRO A 95 13.09 7.71 8.58
CA PRO A 95 12.24 6.55 8.36
C PRO A 95 10.88 6.90 7.80
N CYS A 96 10.42 6.16 6.79
CA CYS A 96 9.03 6.14 6.35
C CYS A 96 8.17 5.24 7.28
N ALA A 97 8.27 5.47 8.59
CA ALA A 97 7.48 4.76 9.61
C ALA A 97 7.10 5.75 10.71
N ALA A 98 5.82 5.80 11.07
CA ALA A 98 5.33 6.70 12.12
C ALA A 98 4.12 6.12 12.87
N TRP A 99 3.96 6.59 14.10
CA TRP A 99 2.70 6.48 14.85
C TRP A 99 1.74 7.58 14.39
N LEU A 100 0.54 7.18 13.96
CA LEU A 100 -0.43 8.05 13.30
C LEU A 100 -1.70 8.28 14.12
N GLY A 101 -1.80 7.66 15.29
CA GLY A 101 -2.93 7.81 16.20
C GLY A 101 -3.37 6.50 16.84
N THR A 102 -4.46 6.57 17.61
CA THR A 102 -5.00 5.42 18.33
C THR A 102 -5.80 4.48 17.43
N ASP A 103 -6.02 3.27 17.93
CA ASP A 103 -6.95 2.29 17.37
C ASP A 103 -6.72 2.02 15.87
N GLY A 104 -7.71 2.30 15.03
CA GLY A 104 -7.68 2.05 13.59
C GLY A 104 -6.90 3.06 12.75
N ALA A 105 -6.24 4.07 13.35
CA ALA A 105 -5.62 5.18 12.62
C ALA A 105 -4.64 4.73 11.53
N GLY A 106 -3.78 3.76 11.81
CA GLY A 106 -2.80 3.24 10.83
C GLY A 106 -3.46 2.65 9.58
N HIS A 107 -4.47 1.79 9.77
CA HIS A 107 -5.25 1.23 8.66
C HIS A 107 -6.13 2.28 7.96
N PHE A 108 -6.60 3.30 8.68
CA PHE A 108 -7.33 4.42 8.07
C PHE A 108 -6.44 5.22 7.13
N VAL A 109 -5.25 5.62 7.57
CA VAL A 109 -4.29 6.33 6.71
C VAL A 109 -3.91 5.49 5.50
N LYS A 110 -3.75 4.17 5.67
CA LYS A 110 -3.50 3.26 4.54
C LYS A 110 -4.65 3.18 3.55
N THR A 111 -5.90 3.25 4.03
CA THR A 111 -7.09 3.32 3.17
C THR A 111 -7.06 4.60 2.33
N ILE A 112 -6.75 5.75 2.95
CA ILE A 112 -6.63 7.03 2.23
C ILE A 112 -5.47 7.00 1.23
N HIS A 113 -4.32 6.42 1.58
CA HIS A 113 -3.22 6.22 0.65
C HIS A 113 -3.65 5.46 -0.61
N ASN A 114 -4.40 4.35 -0.46
CA ASN A 114 -4.92 3.61 -1.61
C ASN A 114 -5.95 4.43 -2.41
N GLY A 115 -6.79 5.22 -1.75
CA GLY A 115 -7.72 6.13 -2.45
C GLY A 115 -7.00 7.18 -3.30
N ILE A 116 -5.91 7.75 -2.79
CA ILE A 116 -5.05 8.69 -3.54
C ILE A 116 -4.38 7.97 -4.72
N GLU A 117 -3.84 6.76 -4.50
CA GLU A 117 -3.23 5.94 -5.56
C GLU A 117 -4.22 5.70 -6.71
N TYR A 118 -5.49 5.41 -6.41
CA TYR A 118 -6.52 5.22 -7.43
C TYR A 118 -6.77 6.49 -8.25
N ALA A 119 -6.83 7.66 -7.59
CA ALA A 119 -7.01 8.93 -8.27
C ALA A 119 -5.82 9.26 -9.19
N ASP A 120 -4.59 9.03 -8.73
CA ASP A 120 -3.38 9.25 -9.52
C ASP A 120 -3.34 8.31 -10.74
N MET A 121 -3.62 7.02 -10.55
CA MET A 121 -3.69 6.05 -11.64
C MET A 121 -4.74 6.42 -12.69
N GLN A 122 -5.93 6.86 -12.25
CA GLN A 122 -7.00 7.28 -13.14
C GLN A 122 -6.60 8.54 -13.92
N MET A 123 -5.98 9.53 -13.27
CA MET A 123 -5.50 10.75 -13.95
C MET A 123 -4.45 10.43 -15.02
N ILE A 124 -3.51 9.52 -14.71
CA ILE A 124 -2.51 9.04 -15.67
C ILE A 124 -3.19 8.33 -16.85
N ALA A 125 -4.20 7.50 -16.59
CA ALA A 125 -4.95 6.80 -17.63
C ALA A 125 -5.74 7.76 -18.54
N GLU A 126 -6.33 8.83 -17.99
CA GLU A 126 -7.01 9.87 -18.77
C GLU A 126 -6.03 10.63 -19.68
N ILE A 127 -4.85 10.99 -19.16
CA ILE A 127 -3.82 11.64 -19.95
C ILE A 127 -3.32 10.71 -21.07
N TYR A 128 -3.12 9.42 -20.76
CA TYR A 128 -2.81 8.41 -21.77
C TYR A 128 -3.88 8.37 -22.87
N GLY A 129 -5.17 8.34 -22.49
CA GLY A 129 -6.29 8.36 -23.45
C GLY A 129 -6.29 9.61 -24.34
N ILE A 130 -6.03 10.79 -23.78
CA ILE A 130 -5.91 12.04 -24.55
C ILE A 130 -4.77 11.96 -25.57
N LEU A 131 -3.59 11.46 -25.16
CA LEU A 131 -2.44 11.34 -26.04
C LEU A 131 -2.65 10.26 -27.13
N ARG A 132 -3.29 9.15 -26.77
CA ARG A 132 -3.56 8.00 -27.64
C ARG A 132 -4.64 8.30 -28.66
N ASP A 133 -5.83 8.67 -28.19
CA ASP A 133 -7.03 8.79 -29.02
C ASP A 133 -7.21 10.21 -29.54
N GLY A 134 -6.80 11.21 -28.76
CA GLY A 134 -6.89 12.63 -29.14
C GLY A 134 -5.76 13.08 -30.07
N LEU A 135 -4.53 12.64 -29.81
CA LEU A 135 -3.34 13.01 -30.61
C LEU A 135 -2.82 11.89 -31.52
N GLY A 136 -3.37 10.67 -31.42
CA GLY A 136 -2.99 9.56 -32.28
C GLY A 136 -1.62 8.94 -31.98
N LEU A 137 -1.03 9.21 -30.81
CA LEU A 137 0.32 8.74 -30.49
C LEU A 137 0.37 7.22 -30.23
N GLY A 138 1.48 6.59 -30.62
CA GLY A 138 1.82 5.21 -30.30
C GLY A 138 2.18 5.00 -28.82
N PRO A 139 2.03 3.79 -28.24
CA PRO A 139 2.33 3.56 -26.82
C PRO A 139 3.76 3.94 -26.45
N LYS A 140 4.75 3.59 -27.28
CA LYS A 140 6.16 3.91 -27.05
C LYS A 140 6.46 5.41 -27.11
N GLU A 141 5.76 6.16 -27.96
CA GLU A 141 5.88 7.61 -28.03
C GLU A 141 5.31 8.26 -26.76
N ILE A 142 4.15 7.79 -26.31
CA ILE A 142 3.54 8.23 -25.05
C ILE A 142 4.44 7.85 -23.87
N GLY A 143 5.04 6.66 -23.87
CA GLY A 143 6.00 6.22 -22.87
C GLY A 143 7.22 7.14 -22.79
N ALA A 144 7.73 7.64 -23.92
CA ALA A 144 8.81 8.62 -23.95
C ALA A 144 8.40 9.97 -23.33
N VAL A 145 7.15 10.42 -23.54
CA VAL A 145 6.61 11.62 -22.89
C VAL A 145 6.57 11.45 -21.37
N PHE A 146 6.02 10.34 -20.87
CA PHE A 146 6.00 10.06 -19.43
C PHE A 146 7.41 9.92 -18.84
N ALA A 147 8.35 9.31 -19.58
CA ALA A 147 9.75 9.20 -19.17
C ALA A 147 10.42 10.58 -19.03
N ASP A 148 10.06 11.54 -19.89
CA ASP A 148 10.57 12.89 -19.79
C ASP A 148 9.94 13.67 -18.62
N TRP A 149 8.63 13.58 -18.45
CA TRP A 149 7.92 14.17 -17.31
C TRP A 149 8.42 13.66 -15.96
N ASN A 150 8.86 12.39 -15.90
CA ASN A 150 9.43 11.81 -14.69
C ASN A 150 10.75 12.48 -14.25
N LYS A 151 11.41 13.24 -15.11
CA LYS A 151 12.62 14.01 -14.75
C LYS A 151 12.29 15.38 -14.14
N GLY A 152 11.02 15.79 -14.22
CA GLY A 152 10.55 17.09 -13.79
C GLY A 152 9.65 17.02 -12.55
N ARG A 153 8.65 17.89 -12.52
CA ARG A 153 7.73 18.05 -11.37
C ARG A 153 6.85 16.83 -11.11
N LEU A 154 6.69 15.96 -12.09
CA LEU A 154 5.90 14.74 -11.99
C LEU A 154 6.73 13.52 -11.59
N ASN A 155 7.98 13.71 -11.16
CA ASN A 155 8.84 12.62 -10.68
C ASN A 155 8.12 11.80 -9.60
N SER A 156 7.77 10.56 -9.95
CA SER A 156 7.00 9.67 -9.08
C SER A 156 7.07 8.23 -9.58
N TYR A 157 6.86 7.29 -8.67
CA TYR A 157 6.87 5.86 -8.99
C TYR A 157 5.82 5.50 -10.06
N LEU A 158 4.60 6.03 -9.96
CA LEU A 158 3.52 5.74 -10.92
C LEU A 158 3.87 6.24 -12.33
N ILE A 159 4.44 7.44 -12.47
CA ILE A 159 4.88 7.97 -13.76
C ILE A 159 6.03 7.14 -14.34
N GLU A 160 6.98 6.71 -13.49
CA GLU A 160 8.08 5.83 -13.90
C GLU A 160 7.58 4.50 -14.46
N ILE A 161 6.69 3.80 -13.73
CA ILE A 161 6.19 2.51 -14.20
C ILE A 161 5.27 2.66 -15.42
N THR A 162 4.53 3.75 -15.55
CA THR A 162 3.75 4.04 -16.76
C THR A 162 4.66 4.12 -17.98
N ALA A 163 5.78 4.84 -17.90
CA ALA A 163 6.75 4.90 -18.98
C ALA A 163 7.31 3.51 -19.33
N LYS A 164 7.63 2.68 -18.33
CA LYS A 164 8.13 1.30 -18.53
C LYS A 164 7.09 0.39 -19.16
N VAL A 165 5.85 0.41 -18.68
CA VAL A 165 4.74 -0.41 -19.20
C VAL A 165 4.44 -0.07 -20.65
N LEU A 166 4.42 1.22 -20.99
CA LEU A 166 4.17 1.69 -22.35
C LEU A 166 5.30 1.36 -23.33
N ALA A 167 6.52 1.17 -22.83
CA ALA A 167 7.67 0.74 -23.62
C ALA A 167 7.74 -0.78 -23.84
N ALA A 168 6.99 -1.57 -23.06
CA ALA A 168 7.06 -3.03 -23.09
C ALA A 168 6.28 -3.63 -24.27
N ASP A 169 6.91 -4.58 -24.96
CA ASP A 169 6.26 -5.41 -25.98
C ASP A 169 5.98 -6.81 -25.42
N ASP A 170 4.89 -7.42 -25.88
CA ASP A 170 4.58 -8.82 -25.58
C ASP A 170 5.49 -9.74 -26.41
N PRO A 171 6.27 -10.64 -25.79
CA PRO A 171 7.22 -11.49 -26.51
C PRO A 171 6.54 -12.50 -27.44
N LYS A 172 5.24 -12.76 -27.28
CA LYS A 172 4.50 -13.73 -28.12
C LYS A 172 3.95 -13.09 -29.39
N THR A 173 3.39 -11.90 -29.29
CA THR A 173 2.72 -11.19 -30.40
C THR A 173 3.59 -10.11 -31.03
N GLY A 174 4.64 -9.64 -30.32
CA GLY A 174 5.46 -8.50 -30.72
C GLY A 174 4.75 -7.15 -30.66
N LYS A 175 3.52 -7.10 -30.13
CA LYS A 175 2.73 -5.87 -29.98
C LYS A 175 3.02 -5.20 -28.63
N PRO A 176 2.80 -3.89 -28.49
CA PRO A 176 2.84 -3.23 -27.19
C PRO A 176 1.92 -3.95 -26.19
N VAL A 177 2.43 -4.24 -24.98
CA VAL A 177 1.67 -5.00 -23.96
C VAL A 177 0.36 -4.31 -23.62
N VAL A 178 0.36 -2.98 -23.54
CA VAL A 178 -0.82 -2.18 -23.20
C VAL A 178 -1.97 -2.37 -24.20
N ASP A 179 -1.68 -2.69 -25.46
CA ASP A 179 -2.69 -2.86 -26.51
C ASP A 179 -3.34 -4.26 -26.47
N ILE A 180 -2.82 -5.20 -25.68
CA ILE A 180 -3.34 -6.57 -25.58
C ILE A 180 -3.89 -6.91 -24.19
N ILE A 181 -3.74 -6.02 -23.21
CA ILE A 181 -4.37 -6.15 -21.89
C ILE A 181 -5.86 -5.87 -22.05
N LEU A 182 -6.70 -6.73 -21.48
CA LEU A 182 -8.13 -6.49 -21.40
C LEU A 182 -8.39 -5.27 -20.51
N ASP A 183 -9.14 -4.31 -21.03
CA ASP A 183 -9.51 -3.02 -20.42
C ASP A 183 -10.56 -3.17 -19.30
N ARG A 184 -10.29 -4.06 -18.35
CA ARG A 184 -11.13 -4.31 -17.18
C ARG A 184 -10.31 -4.17 -15.91
N ALA A 185 -10.37 -2.98 -15.32
CA ALA A 185 -9.73 -2.70 -14.04
C ALA A 185 -10.38 -3.54 -12.93
N GLY A 186 -9.56 -4.35 -12.24
CA GLY A 186 -9.95 -5.02 -11.01
C GLY A 186 -9.75 -4.11 -9.80
N GLN A 187 -10.48 -4.37 -8.72
CA GLN A 187 -10.27 -3.70 -7.43
C GLN A 187 -10.45 -4.67 -6.26
N LYS A 188 -9.81 -4.37 -5.12
CA LYS A 188 -9.84 -5.22 -3.91
C LYS A 188 -10.61 -4.59 -2.73
N GLY A 189 -11.35 -3.50 -2.97
CA GLY A 189 -12.25 -2.87 -1.99
C GLY A 189 -11.59 -1.89 -1.00
N THR A 190 -10.34 -1.49 -1.23
CA THR A 190 -9.64 -0.48 -0.42
C THR A 190 -9.66 0.93 -1.02
N GLY A 191 -9.98 1.04 -2.32
CA GLY A 191 -10.12 2.31 -3.02
C GLY A 191 -11.54 2.84 -2.97
#